data_AF-A0A554MA57-F1
#
_entry.id   AF-A0A554MA57-F1
#
_cell.length_a   1.000
_cell.length_b   1.000
_cell.length_c   1.000
_cell.angle_alpha   90.00
_cell.angle_beta   90.00
_cell.angle_gamma   90.00
#
_symmetry.space_group_name_H-M   'P 1'
#
loop_
_entity.id
_entity.type
_entity.pdbx_description
1 polymer ?
#
loop_
_entity_poly.entity_id
_entity_poly.type
_entity_poly.pdbx_seq_one_letter_code
_entity_poly.pdbx_strand_id
1 'polypeptide(L)' 'MIKLPTYNLEGEKTGTIELPENIFGVEINNDLIYQ' A
#
# COMPACT_ATOMS: atom_id res chain seq x y z
N MET A 1 -6.82 4.03 7.33
CA MET A 1 -6.67 3.95 5.85
C MET A 1 -5.27 4.41 5.48
N ILE A 2 -4.53 3.61 4.71
CA ILE A 2 -3.14 3.94 4.31
C ILE A 2 -3.18 4.85 3.08
N LYS A 3 -2.54 6.04 3.13
CA LYS A 3 -2.48 6.98 2.00
C LYS A 3 -1.07 7.03 1.42
N LEU A 4 -0.96 6.85 0.11
CA LEU A 4 0.33 6.86 -0.59
C LEU A 4 0.35 7.94 -1.68
N PRO A 5 1.49 8.65 -1.85
CA PRO A 5 1.67 9.55 -2.97
C PRO A 5 1.82 8.78 -4.29
N THR A 6 1.24 9.31 -5.37
CA THR A 6 1.46 8.82 -6.73
C THR A 6 2.42 9.75 -7.47
N TYR A 7 3.27 9.17 -8.32
CA TYR A 7 4.27 9.91 -9.11
C TYR A 7 4.13 9.58 -10.59
N ASN A 8 4.45 10.55 -11.47
CA ASN A 8 4.57 10.31 -12.91
C ASN A 8 5.95 9.72 -13.28
N LEU A 9 6.18 9.48 -14.57
CA LEU A 9 7.45 8.96 -15.08
C LEU A 9 8.62 9.94 -14.93
N GLU A 10 8.33 11.23 -14.74
CA GLU A 10 9.31 12.29 -14.51
C GLU A 10 9.68 12.41 -13.02
N GLY A 11 9.01 11.64 -12.15
CA GLY A 11 9.24 11.63 -10.70
C GLY A 11 8.50 12.73 -9.93
N GLU A 12 7.60 13.46 -10.59
CA GLU A 12 6.80 14.50 -9.95
C GLU A 12 5.58 13.91 -9.26
N LYS A 13 5.22 14.46 -8.09
CA LYS A 13 4.05 14.02 -7.34
C LYS A 13 2.78 14.48 -8.05
N THR A 14 1.96 13.53 -8.50
CA THR A 14 0.73 13.78 -9.24
C THR A 14 -0.53 13.68 -8.39
N GLY A 15 -0.45 13.06 -7.21
CA GLY A 15 -1.62 12.87 -6.37
C GLY A 15 -1.39 11.97 -5.17
N THR A 16 -2.50 11.43 -4.67
CA THR A 16 -2.53 10.48 -3.55
C THR A 16 -3.59 9.42 -3.80
N ILE A 17 -3.29 8.17 -3.46
CA ILE A 17 -4.22 7.05 -3.48
C ILE A 17 -4.45 6.52 -2.07
N GLU A 18 -5.67 6.07 -1.80
CA GLU A 18 -6.05 5.43 -0.54
C GLU A 18 -6.09 3.92 -0.72
N LEU A 19 -5.36 3.19 0.12
CA LEU A 19 -5.34 1.74 0.12
C LEU A 19 -6.33 1.18 1.15
N PRO A 20 -7.17 0.18 0.77
CA PRO A 20 -8.08 -0.49 1.69
C PRO A 20 -7.33 -1.21 2.82
N GLU A 21 -7.71 -0.93 4.07
CA GLU A 21 -7.04 -1.51 5.26
C GLU A 21 -7.25 -3.01 5.39
N ASN A 22 -8.41 -3.51 4.98
CA ASN A 22 -8.74 -4.92 5.04
C ASN A 22 -7.92 -5.79 4.07
N ILE A 23 -7.17 -5.18 3.15
CA ILE A 23 -6.27 -5.86 2.23
C ILE A 23 -4.81 -5.59 2.61
N PHE A 24 -4.45 -4.31 2.80
CA PHE A 24 -3.05 -3.90 2.96
C PHE A 24 -2.63 -3.62 4.41
N GLY A 25 -3.57 -3.57 5.34
CA GLY A 25 -3.33 -3.32 6.77
C GLY A 25 -3.60 -4.54 7.66
N VAL A 26 -3.71 -5.74 7.08
CA VAL A 26 -3.91 -6.98 7.84
C VAL A 26 -2.64 -7.36 8.59
N GLU A 27 -2.79 -7.91 9.79
CA GLU A 27 -1.66 -8.44 10.55
C GLU A 27 -1.01 -9.60 9.80
N ILE A 28 0.31 -9.58 9.74
CA ILE A 28 1.08 -10.62 9.06
C ILE A 28 1.09 -11.88 9.93
N ASN A 29 0.65 -12.99 9.33
CA ASN A 29 0.83 -14.32 9.90
C ASN A 29 2.04 -15.00 9.24
N ASN A 30 3.16 -15.06 9.96
CA ASN A 30 4.41 -15.62 9.43
C ASN A 30 4.32 -17.13 9.13
N ASP A 31 3.51 -17.88 9.89
CA ASP A 31 3.32 -19.31 9.66
C ASP A 31 2.61 -19.56 8.31
N LEU A 32 1.66 -18.69 7.95
CA LEU A 32 0.96 -18.75 6.66
C LEU A 32 1.80 -18.26 5.47
N ILE A 33 2.74 -17.33 5.69
CA ILE A 33 3.60 -16.82 4.62
C ILE A 33 4.64 -17.86 4.17
N TYR A 34 5.15 -18.66 5.11
CA TYR A 34 6.23 -19.62 4.87
C TYR A 34 5.75 -21.02 4.42
N GLN A 35 4.44 -21.26 4.42
CA GLN A 35 3.84 -22.60 4.27
C GLN A 35 4.12 -23.28 2.93
#